data_AF-A0AAW1TP45-F1
#
_entry.id   AF-A0AAW1TP45-F1
#
_cell.length_a   1.000
_cell.length_b   1.000
_cell.length_c   1.000
_cell.angle_alpha   90.00
_cell.angle_beta   90.00
_cell.angle_gamma   90.00
#
_symmetry.space_group_name_H-M   'P 1'
#
loop_
_entity.id
_entity.type
_entity.pdbx_description
1 polymer ?
#
loop_
_entity_poly.entity_id
_entity_poly.type
_entity_poly.pdbx_seq_one_letter_code
_entity_poly.pdbx_strand_id
1 'polypeptide(L)'
;MAASDYYLELTANPLRFEAGNQLTNVFFDDSNKQVFSVRSGGVMGVVVKGLNELDKPLNFRMEDRGPVLSIKFSLDLKILAVHRTNSSVEFMNFNGVSLEEEYSQSCKKNHKILGFVWTLENEVAFITDHGVELYKVISDKKSLKQLKTLSHSLQWFVWCPVNKIALLASAHGSQLQPIYFKTGTVGKLSRVESMPCKMALERDITLGTLYGTPAFLILRHQSGPQTAEVHIHELSGPGQAPVKTHILKLGMSGRFAINIVDNLILVHHQASRSSQIFDIALPGESDGIVKYHTAVGPAKSFKPASLTVPGLDDNQMQPCELYSPNWVVFQPNIVIDAKLGCLWHINLCLPNLCSVISDLVTCTRLLLRRSEGKIVLLNVLLMRIRQKEPPLEKIREAFNYINREYRTWLEIVLQNQTASPAHDPIRSKPIANGNIIIVDQIEIFNEIFLKLDEESEINKLEWVLIAYLTSLFEYDIKALQNMNELLVTTLVRRQKFTSLQQLLQYGVIADSKTLACILLSLGNIYEAGTQLALDMLSRLNAEEEIQEILLSQGQILTAMKLSPDKKNLRKFLQAAQDSNDEQIFHTVLYYFKNHPTHNAAFKRDSRLDGFIHYYNSLFQDK
;
A
#
# COMPACT_ATOMS: atom_id res chain seq x y z
N MET A 1 13.68 9.48 19.06
CA MET A 1 13.16 8.37 19.90
C MET A 1 14.06 7.17 19.67
N ALA A 2 14.59 6.53 20.71
CA ALA A 2 15.32 5.29 20.54
C ALA A 2 14.38 4.26 19.91
N ALA A 3 14.75 3.71 18.74
CA ALA A 3 13.95 2.70 18.07
C ALA A 3 13.83 1.49 19.01
N SER A 4 12.60 1.04 19.24
CA SER A 4 12.37 -0.21 19.97
C SER A 4 12.91 -1.37 19.11
N ASP A 5 13.67 -2.29 19.72
CA ASP A 5 14.26 -3.45 19.04
C ASP A 5 13.23 -4.47 18.50
N TYR A 6 11.93 -4.20 18.72
CA TYR A 6 10.80 -5.06 18.35
C TYR A 6 9.98 -4.43 17.22
N TYR A 7 9.74 -5.22 16.18
CA TYR A 7 8.89 -4.83 15.04
C TYR A 7 7.50 -5.50 15.03
N LEU A 8 7.26 -6.47 15.93
CA LEU A 8 5.94 -7.05 16.15
C LEU A 8 5.49 -6.76 17.58
N GLU A 9 4.23 -6.37 17.75
CA GLU A 9 3.62 -6.20 19.06
C GLU A 9 2.19 -6.75 19.06
N LEU A 10 1.74 -7.20 20.23
CA LEU A 10 0.33 -7.49 20.45
C LEU A 10 -0.38 -6.17 20.77
N THR A 11 -1.67 -6.07 20.46
CA THR A 11 -2.49 -4.92 20.88
C THR A 11 -2.35 -4.66 22.38
N ALA A 12 -2.12 -3.40 22.75
CA ALA A 12 -1.91 -3.02 24.15
C ALA A 12 -3.10 -3.37 25.05
N ASN A 13 -4.31 -3.17 24.52
CA ASN A 13 -5.56 -3.56 25.17
C ASN A 13 -6.14 -4.78 24.45
N PRO A 14 -5.95 -6.01 24.95
CA PRO A 14 -6.64 -7.18 24.42
C PRO A 14 -8.14 -7.13 24.68
N LEU A 15 -8.91 -7.75 23.80
CA LEU A 15 -10.28 -8.10 24.09
C LEU A 15 -10.30 -9.14 25.21
N ARG A 16 -10.83 -8.75 26.37
CA ARG A 16 -10.99 -9.61 27.54
C ARG A 16 -12.32 -10.36 27.49
N PHE A 17 -12.26 -11.67 27.64
CA PHE A 17 -13.42 -12.55 27.81
C PHE A 17 -13.21 -13.48 29.01
N GLU A 18 -14.24 -14.23 29.36
CA GLU A 18 -14.13 -15.13 30.50
C GLU A 18 -13.27 -16.35 30.15
N ALA A 19 -12.23 -16.56 30.95
CA ALA A 19 -11.29 -17.65 30.75
C ALA A 19 -11.99 -19.01 30.75
N GLY A 20 -11.56 -19.87 29.83
CA GLY A 20 -12.02 -21.25 29.75
C GLY A 20 -11.69 -22.01 31.02
N ASN A 21 -12.71 -22.61 31.63
CA ASN A 21 -12.58 -23.39 32.86
C ASN A 21 -13.56 -24.59 32.80
N GLN A 22 -13.73 -25.32 33.91
CA GLN A 22 -14.61 -26.50 33.93
C GLN A 22 -16.09 -26.19 33.64
N LEU A 23 -16.53 -24.95 33.90
CA LEU A 23 -17.91 -24.48 33.70
C LEU A 23 -18.06 -23.62 32.44
N THR A 24 -17.00 -22.95 32.00
CA THR A 24 -17.04 -22.00 30.88
C THR A 24 -16.24 -22.53 29.69
N ASN A 25 -16.94 -22.77 28.58
CA ASN A 25 -16.33 -23.12 27.29
C ASN A 25 -16.18 -21.87 26.41
N VAL A 26 -15.07 -21.79 25.68
CA VAL A 26 -14.76 -20.65 24.80
C VAL A 26 -14.73 -21.10 23.35
N PHE A 27 -15.46 -20.38 22.48
CA PHE A 27 -15.48 -20.62 21.04
C PHE A 27 -15.14 -19.34 20.28
N PHE A 28 -14.58 -19.50 19.09
CA PHE A 28 -14.29 -18.39 18.19
C PHE A 28 -15.04 -18.56 16.87
N ASP A 29 -15.85 -17.56 16.52
CA ASP A 29 -16.48 -17.44 15.22
C ASP A 29 -15.52 -16.72 14.28
N ASP A 30 -14.93 -17.48 13.37
CA ASP A 30 -13.92 -16.99 12.44
C ASP A 30 -14.51 -16.14 11.29
N SER A 31 -15.81 -16.26 11.01
CA SER A 31 -16.50 -15.45 9.99
C SER A 31 -16.81 -14.05 10.52
N ASN A 32 -17.41 -13.95 11.71
CA ASN A 32 -17.75 -12.68 12.35
C ASN A 32 -16.62 -12.11 13.23
N LYS A 33 -15.57 -12.89 13.46
CA LYS A 33 -14.47 -12.58 14.38
C LYS A 33 -14.96 -12.29 15.80
N GLN A 34 -15.77 -13.18 16.35
CA GLN A 34 -16.37 -13.01 17.68
C GLN A 34 -15.96 -14.14 18.62
N VAL A 35 -15.79 -13.83 19.90
CA VAL A 35 -15.53 -14.82 20.96
C VAL A 35 -16.81 -15.07 21.74
N PHE A 36 -17.14 -16.35 21.94
CA PHE A 36 -18.27 -16.80 22.74
C PHE A 36 -17.75 -17.43 24.03
N SER A 37 -18.17 -16.91 25.18
CA SER A 37 -18.01 -17.56 26.50
C SER A 37 -19.34 -18.19 26.89
N VAL A 38 -19.41 -19.51 26.86
CA VAL A 38 -20.63 -20.31 27.13
C VAL A 38 -20.51 -20.95 28.51
N ARG A 39 -21.32 -20.48 29.47
CA ARG A 39 -21.32 -20.98 30.86
C ARG A 39 -22.33 -22.09 31.04
N SER A 40 -21.91 -23.24 31.56
CA SER A 40 -22.76 -24.39 31.89
C SER A 40 -23.73 -24.75 30.76
N GLY A 41 -23.19 -24.99 29.56
CA GLY A 41 -23.98 -25.35 28.38
C GLY A 41 -24.88 -24.23 27.82
N GLY A 42 -24.78 -23.01 28.35
CA GLY A 42 -25.54 -21.81 27.98
C GLY A 42 -26.58 -21.37 29.01
N VAL A 43 -26.85 -22.19 30.04
CA VAL A 43 -27.86 -21.92 31.08
C VAL A 43 -27.51 -20.70 31.92
N MET A 44 -26.25 -20.62 32.33
CA MET A 44 -25.75 -19.52 33.15
C MET A 44 -25.43 -18.27 32.32
N GLY A 45 -25.67 -18.34 31.01
CA GLY A 45 -25.47 -17.26 30.05
C GLY A 45 -24.40 -17.56 29.03
N VAL A 46 -24.58 -16.94 27.86
CA VAL A 46 -23.62 -16.85 26.77
C VAL A 46 -23.27 -15.39 26.61
N VAL A 47 -21.97 -15.09 26.66
CA VAL A 47 -21.44 -13.75 26.43
C VAL A 47 -20.70 -13.77 25.10
N VAL A 48 -21.10 -12.91 24.18
CA VAL A 48 -20.45 -12.76 22.87
C VAL A 48 -19.79 -11.41 22.80
N LYS A 49 -18.50 -11.41 22.49
CA LYS A 49 -17.70 -10.20 22.33
C LYS A 49 -17.09 -10.17 20.94
N GLY A 50 -17.37 -9.10 20.21
CA GLY A 50 -16.70 -8.80 18.95
C GLY A 50 -15.38 -8.06 19.16
N LEU A 51 -14.65 -7.88 18.06
CA LEU A 51 -13.37 -7.16 18.06
C LEU A 51 -13.53 -5.64 18.12
N ASN A 52 -14.67 -5.11 17.67
CA ASN A 52 -14.91 -3.67 17.74
C ASN A 52 -15.25 -3.29 19.18
N GLU A 53 -14.39 -2.49 19.82
CA GLU A 53 -14.60 -2.03 21.21
C GLU A 53 -15.90 -1.23 21.40
N LEU A 54 -16.45 -0.68 20.32
CA LEU A 54 -17.73 0.04 20.30
C LEU A 54 -18.94 -0.90 20.36
N ASP A 55 -18.77 -2.18 20.03
CA ASP A 55 -19.86 -3.14 20.02
C ASP A 55 -20.15 -3.58 21.46
N LYS A 56 -21.39 -3.33 21.90
CA LYS A 56 -21.84 -3.83 23.20
C LYS A 56 -21.80 -5.36 23.19
N PRO A 57 -21.31 -5.99 24.28
CA PRO A 57 -21.33 -7.44 24.37
C PRO A 57 -22.77 -7.96 24.32
N LEU A 58 -23.01 -8.99 23.52
CA LEU A 58 -24.30 -9.67 23.48
C LEU A 58 -24.37 -10.65 24.64
N ASN A 59 -25.48 -10.63 25.36
CA ASN A 59 -25.71 -11.50 26.51
C ASN A 59 -27.08 -12.13 26.37
N PHE A 60 -27.14 -13.46 26.37
CA PHE A 60 -28.39 -14.21 26.32
C PHE A 60 -28.22 -15.54 27.06
N ARG A 61 -29.31 -16.29 27.24
CA ARG A 61 -29.30 -17.61 27.86
C ARG A 61 -29.86 -18.64 26.88
N MET A 62 -29.38 -19.87 27.01
CA MET A 62 -29.85 -21.01 26.23
C MET A 62 -30.30 -22.13 27.19
N GLU A 63 -31.18 -23.00 26.73
CA GLU A 63 -31.55 -24.20 27.48
C GLU A 63 -30.36 -25.18 27.58
N ASP A 64 -30.32 -25.96 28.66
CA ASP A 64 -29.35 -27.04 28.79
C ASP A 64 -29.79 -28.23 27.94
N ARG A 65 -29.04 -28.50 26.88
CA ARG A 65 -29.22 -29.70 26.04
C ARG A 65 -27.90 -30.45 25.87
N GLY A 66 -27.02 -30.34 26.86
CA GLY A 66 -25.71 -30.97 26.86
C GLY A 66 -24.60 -30.10 26.26
N PRO A 67 -23.41 -30.67 26.03
CA PRO A 67 -22.22 -29.91 25.68
C PRO A 67 -22.33 -29.26 24.30
N VAL A 68 -21.86 -28.01 24.20
CA VAL A 68 -21.72 -27.29 22.94
C VAL A 68 -20.40 -27.68 22.29
N LEU A 69 -20.43 -28.11 21.03
CA LEU A 69 -19.25 -28.43 20.22
C LEU A 69 -18.80 -27.24 19.37
N SER A 70 -19.75 -26.47 18.85
CA SER A 70 -19.50 -25.23 18.10
C SER A 70 -20.73 -24.32 18.18
N ILE A 71 -20.51 -23.02 18.20
CA ILE A 71 -21.56 -21.99 18.26
C ILE A 71 -21.11 -20.81 17.40
N LYS A 72 -21.97 -20.33 16.49
CA LYS A 72 -21.68 -19.20 15.59
C LYS A 72 -22.95 -18.45 15.24
N PHE A 73 -22.86 -17.14 15.03
CA PHE A 73 -23.95 -16.35 14.48
C PHE A 73 -23.91 -16.35 12.94
N SER A 74 -25.07 -16.13 12.32
CA SER A 74 -25.14 -15.72 10.92
C SER A 74 -24.36 -14.41 10.70
N LEU A 75 -24.02 -14.10 9.45
CA LEU A 75 -23.22 -12.93 9.12
C LEU A 75 -23.91 -11.59 9.46
N ASP A 76 -25.24 -11.59 9.59
CA ASP A 76 -26.05 -10.45 10.01
C ASP A 76 -26.44 -10.49 11.50
N LEU A 77 -25.90 -11.45 12.25
CA LEU A 77 -26.15 -11.70 13.68
C LEU A 77 -27.60 -12.00 14.05
N LYS A 78 -28.47 -12.35 13.09
CA LYS A 78 -29.88 -12.63 13.35
C LYS A 78 -30.20 -14.09 13.67
N ILE A 79 -29.30 -15.02 13.37
CA ILE A 79 -29.54 -16.46 13.57
C ILE A 79 -28.36 -17.05 14.31
N LEU A 80 -28.60 -17.59 15.49
CA LEU A 80 -27.62 -18.36 16.26
C LEU A 80 -27.68 -19.82 15.83
N ALA A 81 -26.55 -20.39 15.42
CA ALA A 81 -26.41 -21.81 15.14
C ALA A 81 -25.55 -22.49 16.23
N VAL A 82 -26.03 -23.61 16.76
CA VAL A 82 -25.40 -24.37 17.84
C VAL A 82 -25.29 -25.83 17.45
N HIS A 83 -24.08 -26.36 17.45
CA HIS A 83 -23.78 -27.75 17.17
C HIS A 83 -23.51 -28.46 18.50
N ARG A 84 -24.45 -29.30 18.95
CA ARG A 84 -24.32 -30.12 20.18
C ARG A 84 -24.18 -31.60 19.88
N THR A 85 -24.98 -32.09 18.93
CA THR A 85 -24.97 -33.51 18.55
C THR A 85 -24.11 -33.72 17.32
N ASN A 86 -23.53 -34.92 17.19
CA ASN A 86 -22.72 -35.26 16.02
C ASN A 86 -23.50 -35.30 14.70
N SER A 87 -24.82 -35.15 14.68
CA SER A 87 -25.65 -35.36 13.49
C SER A 87 -26.65 -34.24 13.20
N SER A 88 -26.75 -33.23 14.07
CA SER A 88 -27.68 -32.12 13.89
C SER A 88 -27.12 -30.79 14.39
N VAL A 89 -27.58 -29.70 13.79
CA VAL A 89 -27.33 -28.33 14.23
C VAL A 89 -28.66 -27.69 14.61
N GLU A 90 -28.67 -27.03 15.75
CA GLU A 90 -29.79 -26.26 16.31
C GLU A 90 -29.67 -24.80 15.86
N PHE A 91 -30.80 -24.16 15.60
CA PHE A 91 -30.91 -22.78 15.12
C PHE A 91 -31.92 -22.04 15.97
N MET A 92 -31.59 -20.81 16.33
CA MET A 92 -32.46 -19.90 17.08
C MET A 92 -32.40 -18.53 16.43
N ASN A 93 -33.56 -17.93 16.15
CA ASN A 93 -33.59 -16.54 15.70
C ASN A 93 -33.26 -15.62 16.88
N PHE A 94 -32.49 -14.57 16.64
CA PHE A 94 -32.02 -13.63 17.63
C PHE A 94 -32.52 -12.22 17.29
N ASN A 95 -33.25 -11.62 18.22
CA ASN A 95 -33.84 -10.28 18.04
C ASN A 95 -32.99 -9.15 18.64
N GLY A 96 -31.76 -9.45 19.08
CA GLY A 96 -30.85 -8.52 19.75
C GLY A 96 -30.86 -8.61 21.29
N VAL A 97 -31.90 -9.21 21.88
CA VAL A 97 -32.04 -9.32 23.35
C VAL A 97 -32.26 -10.76 23.79
N SER A 98 -33.10 -11.50 23.08
CA SER A 98 -33.49 -12.87 23.41
C SER A 98 -33.42 -13.78 22.19
N LEU A 99 -33.36 -15.08 22.47
CA LEU A 99 -33.51 -16.12 21.46
C LEU A 99 -34.98 -16.51 21.35
N GLU A 100 -35.46 -16.67 20.12
CA GLU A 100 -36.77 -17.24 19.82
C GLU A 100 -36.74 -18.78 19.91
N GLU A 101 -37.86 -19.42 19.58
CA GLU A 101 -37.98 -20.87 19.56
C GLU A 101 -36.92 -21.55 18.66
N GLU A 102 -36.34 -22.60 19.20
CA GLU A 102 -35.29 -23.41 18.58
C GLU A 102 -35.88 -24.34 17.50
N TYR A 103 -35.16 -24.49 16.39
CA TYR A 103 -35.41 -25.49 15.36
C TYR A 103 -34.11 -26.17 14.95
N SER A 104 -34.16 -27.45 14.57
CA SER A 104 -32.95 -28.21 14.26
C SER A 104 -32.98 -28.77 12.84
N GLN A 105 -31.79 -28.91 12.25
CA GLN A 105 -31.58 -29.61 10.99
C GLN A 105 -30.62 -30.77 11.23
N SER A 106 -31.11 -31.97 10.96
CA SER A 106 -30.28 -33.18 10.97
C SER A 106 -29.64 -33.42 9.60
N CYS A 107 -28.44 -34.00 9.61
CA CYS A 107 -27.75 -34.45 8.40
C CYS A 107 -28.45 -35.66 7.77
N LYS A 108 -28.22 -35.85 6.47
CA LYS A 108 -28.73 -37.05 5.79
C LYS A 108 -28.04 -38.30 6.33
N LYS A 109 -28.79 -39.41 6.40
CA LYS A 109 -28.27 -40.77 6.64
C LYS A 109 -27.38 -40.91 7.91
N ASN A 110 -27.64 -40.12 8.94
CA ASN A 110 -26.88 -40.10 10.20
C ASN A 110 -25.37 -39.87 10.01
N HIS A 111 -24.96 -39.12 8.98
CA HIS A 111 -23.58 -38.69 8.81
C HIS A 111 -23.10 -37.85 10.00
N LYS A 112 -21.80 -37.91 10.32
CA LYS A 112 -21.21 -37.14 11.40
C LYS A 112 -20.80 -35.74 10.91
N ILE A 113 -21.29 -34.70 11.57
CA ILE A 113 -20.90 -33.31 11.38
C ILE A 113 -19.52 -33.10 12.00
N LEU A 114 -18.55 -32.72 11.19
CA LEU A 114 -17.24 -32.26 11.64
C LEU A 114 -17.28 -30.79 12.05
N GLY A 115 -18.11 -30.00 11.37
CA GLY A 115 -18.36 -28.60 11.69
C GLY A 115 -19.34 -27.96 10.70
N PHE A 116 -19.67 -26.69 10.93
CA PHE A 116 -20.50 -25.92 10.01
C PHE A 116 -19.91 -24.52 9.79
N VAL A 117 -20.23 -23.95 8.64
CA VAL A 117 -19.77 -22.60 8.24
C VAL A 117 -20.92 -21.83 7.59
N TRP A 118 -21.01 -20.54 7.93
CA TRP A 118 -21.90 -19.60 7.24
C TRP A 118 -21.25 -19.12 5.95
N THR A 119 -21.91 -19.33 4.81
CA THR A 119 -21.41 -18.92 3.49
C THR A 119 -22.02 -17.58 3.04
N LEU A 120 -23.25 -17.31 3.49
CA LEU A 120 -23.98 -16.04 3.39
C LEU A 120 -24.83 -15.84 4.65
N GLU A 121 -25.48 -14.68 4.79
CA GLU A 121 -26.36 -14.34 5.92
C GLU A 121 -27.40 -15.43 6.22
N ASN A 122 -28.02 -16.01 5.19
CA ASN A 122 -29.03 -17.06 5.32
C ASN A 122 -28.60 -18.40 4.69
N GLU A 123 -27.31 -18.60 4.44
CA GLU A 123 -26.80 -19.87 3.88
C GLU A 123 -25.74 -20.48 4.80
N VAL A 124 -25.96 -21.73 5.17
CA VAL A 124 -25.10 -22.50 6.06
C VAL A 124 -24.71 -23.82 5.39
N ALA A 125 -23.43 -24.16 5.45
CA ALA A 125 -22.89 -25.40 4.96
C ALA A 125 -22.50 -26.30 6.13
N PHE A 126 -23.05 -27.52 6.16
CA PHE A 126 -22.64 -28.57 7.07
C PHE A 126 -21.52 -29.37 6.42
N ILE A 127 -20.40 -29.47 7.12
CA ILE A 127 -19.24 -30.23 6.70
C ILE A 127 -19.26 -31.54 7.48
N THR A 128 -19.52 -32.64 6.77
CA THR A 128 -19.68 -33.99 7.34
C THR A 128 -18.54 -34.91 6.92
N ASP A 129 -18.39 -36.03 7.60
CA ASP A 129 -17.49 -37.13 7.24
C ASP A 129 -17.74 -37.74 5.85
N HIS A 130 -18.92 -37.48 5.26
CA HIS A 130 -19.33 -37.94 3.93
C HIS A 130 -19.49 -36.81 2.89
N GLY A 131 -19.22 -35.55 3.26
CA GLY A 131 -19.11 -34.46 2.31
C GLY A 131 -19.64 -33.13 2.83
N VAL A 132 -20.33 -32.39 1.97
CA VAL A 132 -20.87 -31.06 2.28
C VAL A 132 -22.36 -31.00 1.95
N GLU A 133 -23.15 -30.51 2.89
CA GLU A 133 -24.58 -30.25 2.71
C GLU A 133 -24.85 -28.75 2.88
N LEU A 134 -25.27 -28.08 1.80
CA LEU A 134 -25.57 -26.66 1.79
C LEU A 134 -27.08 -26.43 1.97
N TYR A 135 -27.42 -25.59 2.94
CA TYR A 135 -28.78 -25.25 3.31
C TYR A 135 -29.01 -23.74 3.28
N LYS A 136 -30.23 -23.35 2.92
CA LYS A 136 -30.76 -22.00 3.12
C LYS A 136 -31.63 -22.01 4.37
N VAL A 137 -31.35 -21.12 5.31
CA VAL A 137 -32.18 -20.93 6.50
C VAL A 137 -33.37 -20.06 6.14
N ILE A 138 -34.57 -20.50 6.52
CA ILE A 138 -35.83 -19.76 6.35
C ILE A 138 -36.37 -19.47 7.76
N SER A 139 -35.91 -18.35 8.34
CA SER A 139 -36.22 -17.93 9.72
C SER A 139 -37.72 -17.93 10.02
N ASP A 140 -38.53 -17.39 9.10
CA ASP A 140 -39.99 -17.25 9.29
C ASP A 140 -40.69 -18.61 9.36
N LYS A 141 -40.14 -19.61 8.69
CA LYS A 141 -40.67 -20.98 8.67
C LYS A 141 -39.94 -21.90 9.65
N LYS A 142 -38.98 -21.37 10.43
CA LYS A 142 -38.15 -22.14 11.37
C LYS A 142 -37.65 -23.46 10.77
N SER A 143 -37.17 -23.41 9.54
CA SER A 143 -36.77 -24.59 8.78
C SER A 143 -35.67 -24.27 7.78
N LEU A 144 -34.95 -25.31 7.36
CA LEU A 144 -33.87 -25.20 6.40
C LEU A 144 -34.27 -25.86 5.08
N LYS A 145 -34.02 -25.16 3.97
CA LYS A 145 -34.19 -25.70 2.62
C LYS A 145 -32.83 -26.13 2.10
N GLN A 146 -32.69 -27.41 1.78
CA GLN A 146 -31.48 -27.92 1.14
C GLN A 146 -31.30 -27.33 -0.26
N LEU A 147 -30.10 -26.84 -0.55
CA LEU A 147 -29.73 -26.25 -1.83
C LEU A 147 -28.87 -27.22 -2.66
N LYS A 148 -27.81 -27.76 -2.04
CA LYS A 148 -26.84 -28.63 -2.74
C LYS A 148 -26.21 -29.62 -1.78
N THR A 149 -25.81 -30.77 -2.29
CA THR A 149 -24.96 -31.73 -1.57
C THR A 149 -23.79 -32.13 -2.45
N LEU A 150 -22.63 -32.26 -1.82
CA LEU A 150 -21.39 -32.69 -2.44
C LEU A 150 -20.86 -33.89 -1.66
N SER A 151 -20.89 -35.08 -2.23
CA SER A 151 -20.33 -36.26 -1.57
C SER A 151 -18.81 -36.31 -1.69
N HIS A 152 -18.13 -36.47 -0.55
CA HIS A 152 -16.69 -36.62 -0.44
C HIS A 152 -16.35 -37.16 0.95
N SER A 153 -15.61 -38.28 1.05
CA SER A 153 -15.17 -38.76 2.38
C SER A 153 -14.18 -37.76 2.98
N LEU A 154 -14.38 -37.41 4.25
CA LEU A 154 -13.69 -36.31 4.92
C LEU A 154 -13.26 -36.71 6.33
N GLN A 155 -12.10 -36.21 6.76
CA GLN A 155 -11.62 -36.39 8.14
C GLN A 155 -11.48 -35.08 8.92
N TRP A 156 -11.06 -34.01 8.25
CA TRP A 156 -11.00 -32.66 8.79
C TRP A 156 -11.13 -31.65 7.65
N PHE A 157 -11.40 -30.38 8.00
CA PHE A 157 -11.47 -29.29 7.03
C PHE A 157 -10.89 -28.01 7.63
N VAL A 158 -10.49 -27.09 6.77
CA VAL A 158 -10.11 -25.71 7.14
C VAL A 158 -10.95 -24.73 6.35
N TRP A 159 -11.42 -23.66 6.98
CA TRP A 159 -12.30 -22.66 6.39
C TRP A 159 -11.60 -21.31 6.21
N CYS A 160 -11.79 -20.68 5.06
CA CYS A 160 -11.38 -19.31 4.79
C CYS A 160 -12.62 -18.47 4.49
N PRO A 161 -13.14 -17.72 5.48
CA PRO A 161 -14.36 -16.93 5.30
C PRO A 161 -14.21 -15.82 4.26
N VAL A 162 -13.02 -15.20 4.17
CA VAL A 162 -12.72 -14.09 3.25
C VAL A 162 -12.92 -14.50 1.79
N ASN A 163 -12.38 -15.65 1.41
CA ASN A 163 -12.46 -16.15 0.04
C ASN A 163 -13.66 -17.09 -0.19
N LYS A 164 -14.39 -17.44 0.88
CA LYS A 164 -15.44 -18.47 0.90
C LYS A 164 -14.97 -19.80 0.33
N ILE A 165 -13.76 -20.20 0.72
CA ILE A 165 -13.11 -21.45 0.30
C ILE A 165 -12.92 -22.32 1.53
N ALA A 166 -13.26 -23.60 1.41
CA ALA A 166 -12.87 -24.63 2.38
C ALA A 166 -11.87 -25.60 1.74
N LEU A 167 -10.90 -26.05 2.52
CA LEU A 167 -10.03 -27.16 2.14
C LEU A 167 -10.52 -28.42 2.83
N LEU A 168 -10.93 -29.41 2.03
CA LEU A 168 -11.38 -30.71 2.51
C LEU A 168 -10.22 -31.70 2.50
N ALA A 169 -9.98 -32.37 3.62
CA ALA A 169 -8.92 -33.37 3.73
C ALA A 169 -9.48 -34.78 3.84
N SER A 170 -8.94 -35.68 3.02
CA SER A 170 -9.26 -37.11 3.01
C SER A 170 -7.99 -37.97 2.99
N ALA A 171 -8.14 -39.28 3.21
CA ALA A 171 -7.03 -40.23 3.25
C ALA A 171 -5.88 -39.78 4.19
N HIS A 172 -6.22 -39.42 5.41
CA HIS A 172 -5.34 -38.89 6.47
C HIS A 172 -4.58 -37.62 6.05
N GLY A 173 -5.22 -36.74 5.28
CA GLY A 173 -4.61 -35.48 4.84
C GLY A 173 -3.58 -35.65 3.71
N SER A 174 -3.57 -36.81 3.04
CA SER A 174 -2.81 -36.99 1.80
C SER A 174 -3.53 -36.40 0.57
N GLN A 175 -4.86 -36.33 0.61
CA GLN A 175 -5.68 -35.74 -0.43
C GLN A 175 -6.32 -34.45 0.09
N LEU A 176 -5.96 -33.34 -0.55
CA LEU A 176 -6.45 -32.00 -0.22
C LEU A 176 -7.32 -31.49 -1.37
N GLN A 177 -8.62 -31.36 -1.11
CA GLN A 177 -9.64 -31.00 -2.09
C GLN A 177 -10.24 -29.65 -1.73
N PRO A 178 -9.85 -28.55 -2.40
CA PRO A 178 -10.49 -27.27 -2.19
C PRO A 178 -11.89 -27.27 -2.78
N ILE A 179 -12.79 -26.61 -2.07
CA ILE A 179 -14.13 -26.28 -2.53
C ILE A 179 -14.38 -24.79 -2.33
N TYR A 180 -15.20 -24.21 -3.18
CA TYR A 180 -15.61 -22.82 -3.07
C TYR A 180 -17.12 -22.72 -2.99
N PHE A 181 -17.60 -21.69 -2.30
CA PHE A 181 -19.02 -21.41 -2.16
C PHE A 181 -19.40 -20.15 -2.93
N LYS A 182 -20.47 -20.26 -3.72
CA LYS A 182 -21.20 -19.15 -4.32
C LYS A 182 -22.64 -19.22 -3.83
N THR A 183 -23.43 -18.18 -4.08
CA THR A 183 -24.85 -18.16 -3.70
C THR A 183 -25.56 -19.42 -4.15
N GLY A 184 -26.10 -20.18 -3.20
CA GLY A 184 -26.83 -21.42 -3.41
C GLY A 184 -26.07 -22.60 -4.03
N THR A 185 -24.75 -22.49 -4.22
CA THR A 185 -23.95 -23.51 -4.93
C THR A 185 -22.60 -23.75 -4.28
N VAL A 186 -22.15 -25.01 -4.33
CA VAL A 186 -20.81 -25.43 -3.93
C VAL A 186 -20.11 -26.08 -5.12
N GLY A 187 -18.89 -25.62 -5.42
CA GLY A 187 -18.06 -26.13 -6.51
C GLY A 187 -16.76 -26.73 -6.00
N LYS A 188 -16.24 -27.72 -6.73
CA LYS A 188 -14.90 -28.30 -6.50
C LYS A 188 -13.86 -27.55 -7.34
N LEU A 189 -12.70 -27.26 -6.75
CA LEU A 189 -11.51 -26.87 -7.50
C LEU A 189 -10.65 -28.12 -7.80
N SER A 190 -9.62 -27.98 -8.62
CA SER A 190 -8.63 -29.06 -8.73
C SER A 190 -7.92 -29.28 -7.38
N ARG A 191 -7.50 -30.52 -7.14
CA ARG A 191 -6.82 -30.91 -5.91
C ARG A 191 -5.51 -30.14 -5.75
N VAL A 192 -5.15 -29.83 -4.51
CA VAL A 192 -3.83 -29.29 -4.20
C VAL A 192 -2.84 -30.45 -4.27
N GLU A 193 -1.79 -30.30 -5.08
CA GLU A 193 -0.73 -31.28 -5.15
C GLU A 193 -0.02 -31.35 -3.79
N SER A 194 -0.14 -32.50 -3.11
CA SER A 194 0.63 -32.81 -1.91
C SER A 194 1.79 -33.70 -2.30
N MET A 195 2.96 -33.48 -1.70
CA MET A 195 4.11 -34.38 -1.84
C MET A 195 3.70 -35.81 -1.44
N PRO A 196 4.13 -36.83 -2.21
CA PRO A 196 3.81 -38.22 -1.91
C PRO A 196 4.39 -38.61 -0.53
N CYS A 197 3.64 -39.44 0.20
CA CYS A 197 4.03 -40.04 1.50
C CYS A 197 4.05 -39.12 2.75
N LYS A 198 3.67 -37.84 2.68
CA LYS A 198 3.52 -36.98 3.89
C LYS A 198 2.11 -36.43 4.07
N MET A 199 1.46 -36.92 5.11
CA MET A 199 0.14 -36.49 5.58
C MET A 199 0.20 -35.07 6.15
N ALA A 200 -0.71 -34.19 5.70
CA ALA A 200 -0.90 -32.89 6.33
C ALA A 200 -1.91 -33.00 7.48
N LEU A 201 -1.67 -32.31 8.58
CA LEU A 201 -2.65 -32.15 9.66
C LEU A 201 -3.38 -30.81 9.51
N GLU A 202 -4.54 -30.68 10.14
CA GLU A 202 -5.33 -29.42 10.15
C GLU A 202 -4.47 -28.22 10.58
N ARG A 203 -3.68 -28.39 11.64
CA ARG A 203 -2.77 -27.36 12.18
C ARG A 203 -1.63 -26.94 11.25
N ASP A 204 -1.32 -27.77 10.24
CA ASP A 204 -0.23 -27.49 9.29
C ASP A 204 -0.74 -26.65 8.11
N ILE A 205 -2.06 -26.43 8.02
CA ILE A 205 -2.69 -25.67 6.93
C ILE A 205 -3.09 -24.29 7.41
N THR A 206 -2.78 -23.29 6.60
CA THR A 206 -3.29 -21.93 6.76
C THR A 206 -3.86 -21.46 5.44
N LEU A 207 -5.12 -21.04 5.45
CA LEU A 207 -5.80 -20.46 4.28
C LEU A 207 -5.87 -18.94 4.43
N GLY A 208 -5.47 -18.21 3.41
CA GLY A 208 -5.50 -16.75 3.45
C GLY A 208 -5.53 -16.11 2.08
N THR A 209 -5.31 -14.80 2.05
CA THR A 209 -5.21 -14.01 0.82
C THR A 209 -3.88 -13.27 0.86
N LEU A 210 -3.09 -13.42 -0.19
CA LEU A 210 -1.81 -12.74 -0.38
C LEU A 210 -1.90 -11.90 -1.64
N TYR A 211 -1.73 -10.58 -1.50
CA TYR A 211 -1.75 -9.62 -2.62
C TYR A 211 -3.02 -9.65 -3.49
N GLY A 212 -4.16 -10.03 -2.90
CA GLY A 212 -5.44 -10.19 -3.58
C GLY A 212 -5.71 -11.61 -4.09
N THR A 213 -4.73 -12.51 -4.02
CA THR A 213 -4.82 -13.89 -4.50
C THR A 213 -5.08 -14.85 -3.33
N PRO A 214 -6.14 -15.69 -3.37
CA PRO A 214 -6.33 -16.77 -2.41
C PRO A 214 -5.14 -17.73 -2.40
N ALA A 215 -4.62 -18.04 -1.22
CA ALA A 215 -3.43 -18.86 -1.04
C ALA A 215 -3.65 -19.94 0.03
N PHE A 216 -3.06 -21.11 -0.24
CA PHE A 216 -3.00 -22.27 0.66
C PHE A 216 -1.55 -22.41 1.13
N LEU A 217 -1.32 -22.14 2.41
CA LEU A 217 -0.01 -22.25 3.03
C LEU A 217 0.04 -23.60 3.76
N ILE A 218 0.99 -24.44 3.38
CA ILE A 218 1.14 -25.80 3.91
C ILE A 218 2.50 -25.93 4.57
N LEU A 219 2.52 -26.08 5.89
CA LEU A 219 3.73 -26.35 6.66
C LEU A 219 4.19 -27.79 6.42
N ARG A 220 5.47 -27.96 6.09
CA ARG A 220 6.10 -29.26 5.82
C ARG A 220 7.37 -29.43 6.63
N HIS A 221 7.44 -30.51 7.41
CA HIS A 221 8.67 -30.94 8.06
C HIS A 221 9.45 -31.87 7.13
N GLN A 222 10.67 -31.50 6.75
CA GLN A 222 11.55 -32.36 5.95
C GLN A 222 12.18 -33.48 6.82
N SER A 223 12.54 -34.61 6.20
CA SER A 223 13.07 -35.80 6.91
C SER A 223 14.61 -35.83 7.02
N GLY A 224 15.29 -34.73 6.67
CA GLY A 224 16.76 -34.59 6.69
C GLY A 224 17.26 -33.68 7.83
N PRO A 225 18.55 -33.28 7.83
CA PRO A 225 19.12 -32.41 8.86
C PRO A 225 18.52 -31.00 8.78
N GLN A 226 17.38 -30.85 9.46
CA GLN A 226 16.71 -29.66 9.96
C GLN A 226 16.47 -28.49 8.99
N THR A 227 15.33 -28.48 8.28
CA THR A 227 14.50 -27.26 8.09
C THR A 227 13.04 -27.64 7.80
N ALA A 228 12.10 -26.97 8.47
CA ALA A 228 10.71 -26.93 8.04
C ALA A 228 10.57 -25.88 6.92
N GLU A 229 9.57 -26.07 6.06
CA GLU A 229 9.25 -25.15 4.99
C GLU A 229 7.75 -24.86 4.98
N VAL A 230 7.37 -23.71 4.44
CA VAL A 230 5.97 -23.42 4.11
C VAL A 230 5.83 -23.40 2.60
N HIS A 231 5.04 -24.33 2.06
CA HIS A 231 4.72 -24.39 0.63
C HIS A 231 3.46 -23.57 0.39
N ILE A 232 3.53 -22.60 -0.52
CA ILE A 232 2.43 -21.70 -0.83
C ILE A 232 1.88 -22.09 -2.20
N HIS A 233 0.59 -22.43 -2.22
CA HIS A 233 -0.14 -22.68 -3.45
C HIS A 233 -1.11 -21.55 -3.69
N GLU A 234 -0.96 -20.84 -4.80
CA GLU A 234 -1.82 -19.71 -5.17
C GLU A 234 -2.88 -20.14 -6.17
N LEU A 235 -4.07 -19.55 -6.04
CA LEU A 235 -5.17 -19.75 -6.97
C LEU A 235 -5.13 -18.68 -8.07
N SER A 236 -4.43 -18.97 -9.18
CA SER A 236 -4.17 -18.03 -10.29
C SER A 236 -5.39 -17.63 -11.14
N GLY A 237 -6.62 -17.95 -10.69
CA GLY A 237 -7.86 -17.54 -11.35
C GLY A 237 -9.07 -18.41 -10.97
N PRO A 238 -10.29 -17.94 -11.29
CA PRO A 238 -11.50 -18.69 -10.98
C PRO A 238 -11.53 -20.04 -11.69
N GLY A 239 -11.65 -21.12 -10.91
CA GLY A 239 -11.73 -22.49 -11.43
C GLY A 239 -10.39 -23.13 -11.82
N GLN A 240 -9.28 -22.40 -11.70
CA GLN A 240 -7.95 -22.97 -11.91
C GLN A 240 -7.52 -23.83 -10.71
N ALA A 241 -6.51 -24.68 -10.93
CA ALA A 241 -5.90 -25.45 -9.86
C ALA A 241 -5.02 -24.54 -8.98
N PRO A 242 -4.97 -24.75 -7.65
CA PRO A 242 -3.94 -24.14 -6.82
C PRO A 242 -2.55 -24.64 -7.23
N VAL A 243 -1.69 -23.75 -7.69
CA VAL A 243 -0.33 -24.09 -8.16
C VAL A 243 0.68 -23.71 -7.10
N LYS A 244 1.65 -24.58 -6.83
CA LYS A 244 2.76 -24.26 -5.92
C LYS A 244 3.64 -23.18 -6.55
N THR A 245 3.59 -21.95 -6.04
CA THR A 245 4.33 -20.81 -6.59
C THR A 245 5.51 -20.40 -5.71
N HIS A 246 5.42 -20.63 -4.39
CA HIS A 246 6.43 -20.18 -3.44
C HIS A 246 6.77 -21.22 -2.37
N ILE A 247 8.02 -21.18 -1.89
CA ILE A 247 8.50 -21.93 -0.72
C ILE A 247 9.19 -20.96 0.24
N LEU A 248 8.77 -20.96 1.50
CA LEU A 248 9.45 -20.22 2.57
C LEU A 248 10.42 -21.17 3.27
N LYS A 249 11.73 -20.89 3.20
CA LYS A 249 12.77 -21.65 3.89
C LYS A 249 12.85 -21.17 5.34
N LEU A 250 12.35 -21.96 6.31
CA LEU A 250 12.29 -21.51 7.70
C LEU A 250 13.63 -21.63 8.43
N GLY A 251 14.50 -22.57 8.05
CA GLY A 251 15.78 -22.74 8.74
C GLY A 251 15.68 -23.41 10.11
N MET A 252 14.48 -23.86 10.52
CA MET A 252 14.16 -24.29 11.88
C MET A 252 13.26 -25.52 11.87
N SER A 253 13.21 -26.27 12.97
CA SER A 253 12.27 -27.38 13.16
C SER A 253 11.54 -27.23 14.50
N GLY A 254 10.29 -27.70 14.56
CA GLY A 254 9.46 -27.57 15.76
C GLY A 254 8.00 -27.28 15.44
N ARG A 255 7.34 -26.64 16.41
CA ARG A 255 5.95 -26.19 16.30
C ARG A 255 5.92 -24.76 15.76
N PHE A 256 5.15 -24.59 14.69
CA PHE A 256 4.97 -23.32 14.03
C PHE A 256 3.50 -22.93 14.01
N ALA A 257 3.25 -21.63 13.98
CA ALA A 257 1.96 -21.03 13.72
C ALA A 257 2.15 -19.92 12.67
N ILE A 258 1.13 -19.68 11.85
CA ILE A 258 1.22 -18.72 10.74
C ILE A 258 0.12 -17.68 10.86
N ASN A 259 0.49 -16.41 10.72
CA ASN A 259 -0.45 -15.28 10.56
C ASN A 259 -0.08 -14.49 9.30
N ILE A 260 -1.06 -13.85 8.68
CA ILE A 260 -0.86 -12.97 7.53
C ILE A 260 -1.21 -11.55 7.96
N VAL A 261 -0.25 -10.62 7.87
CA VAL A 261 -0.44 -9.23 8.30
C VAL A 261 0.02 -8.31 7.18
N ASP A 262 -0.91 -7.57 6.58
CA ASP A 262 -0.64 -6.66 5.46
C ASP A 262 0.15 -7.36 4.32
N ASN A 263 -0.31 -8.55 3.91
CA ASN A 263 0.32 -9.43 2.92
C ASN A 263 1.70 -10.01 3.30
N LEU A 264 2.21 -9.73 4.50
CA LEU A 264 3.39 -10.39 5.04
C LEU A 264 3.00 -11.67 5.76
N ILE A 265 3.79 -12.71 5.57
CA ILE A 265 3.59 -14.01 6.22
C ILE A 265 4.47 -14.04 7.47
N LEU A 266 3.83 -14.03 8.63
CA LEU A 266 4.46 -14.18 9.92
C LEU A 266 4.49 -15.66 10.28
N VAL A 267 5.68 -16.22 10.45
CA VAL A 267 5.87 -17.60 10.91
C VAL A 267 6.41 -17.56 12.34
N HIS A 268 5.54 -17.90 13.28
CA HIS A 268 5.85 -17.95 14.70
C HIS A 268 6.46 -19.31 15.05
N HIS A 269 7.63 -19.31 15.68
CA HIS A 269 8.27 -20.54 16.13
C HIS A 269 8.26 -20.61 17.66
N GLN A 270 7.58 -21.62 18.18
CA GLN A 270 7.31 -21.72 19.62
C GLN A 270 8.58 -21.92 20.44
N ALA A 271 9.48 -22.83 20.02
CA ALA A 271 10.63 -23.21 20.84
C ALA A 271 11.68 -22.08 20.97
N SER A 272 11.85 -21.25 19.94
CA SER A 272 12.74 -20.08 19.99
C SER A 272 12.05 -18.81 20.49
N ARG A 273 10.73 -18.84 20.72
CA ARG A 273 9.91 -17.68 21.10
C ARG A 273 10.15 -16.48 20.18
N SER A 274 10.20 -16.73 18.87
CA SER A 274 10.50 -15.73 17.86
C SER A 274 9.60 -15.87 16.64
N SER A 275 9.58 -14.85 15.79
CA SER A 275 8.79 -14.84 14.56
C SER A 275 9.63 -14.37 13.40
N GLN A 276 9.50 -15.07 12.28
CA GLN A 276 10.11 -14.73 10.99
C GLN A 276 9.07 -14.04 10.12
N ILE A 277 9.48 -13.03 9.37
CA ILE A 277 8.63 -12.32 8.41
C ILE A 277 9.08 -12.69 7.01
N PHE A 278 8.13 -13.08 6.16
CA PHE A 278 8.35 -13.35 4.75
C PHE A 278 7.45 -12.47 3.89
N ASP A 279 7.93 -12.15 2.70
CA ASP A 279 7.20 -11.37 1.71
C ASP A 279 7.37 -12.00 0.33
N ILE A 280 6.30 -12.54 -0.24
CA ILE A 280 6.36 -13.21 -1.55
C ILE A 280 6.54 -12.24 -2.74
N ALA A 281 6.34 -10.93 -2.52
CA ALA A 281 6.56 -9.91 -3.55
C ALA A 281 8.03 -9.47 -3.66
N LEU A 282 8.85 -9.82 -2.67
CA LEU A 282 10.31 -9.64 -2.73
C LEU A 282 10.94 -10.68 -3.67
N PRO A 283 12.14 -10.40 -4.22
CA PRO A 283 12.78 -11.34 -5.11
C PRO A 283 13.27 -12.55 -4.30
N GLY A 284 13.15 -13.73 -4.88
CA GLY A 284 13.62 -14.98 -4.30
C GLY A 284 14.40 -15.79 -5.34
N GLU A 285 15.14 -16.80 -4.89
CA GLU A 285 15.79 -17.76 -5.78
C GLU A 285 14.70 -18.51 -6.57
N SER A 286 14.87 -18.72 -7.87
CA SER A 286 13.85 -19.40 -8.69
C SER A 286 14.47 -20.60 -9.38
N ASP A 287 13.79 -21.75 -9.32
CA ASP A 287 14.13 -22.93 -10.13
C ASP A 287 13.39 -22.95 -11.49
N GLY A 288 12.69 -21.85 -11.82
CA GLY A 288 11.86 -21.71 -13.01
C GLY A 288 10.39 -22.09 -12.81
N ILE A 289 10.06 -22.82 -11.72
CA ILE A 289 8.70 -23.23 -11.39
C ILE A 289 8.25 -22.56 -10.08
N VAL A 290 9.12 -22.55 -9.08
CA VAL A 290 8.85 -22.10 -7.71
C VAL A 290 9.88 -21.07 -7.30
N LYS A 291 9.45 -20.06 -6.54
CA LYS A 291 10.35 -19.08 -5.92
C LYS A 291 10.59 -19.43 -4.44
N TYR A 292 11.84 -19.51 -4.06
CA TYR A 292 12.30 -19.75 -2.70
C TYR A 292 12.59 -18.42 -2.01
N HIS A 293 12.01 -18.24 -0.83
CA HIS A 293 12.11 -17.02 -0.05
C HIS A 293 12.82 -17.28 1.27
N THR A 294 13.62 -16.30 1.67
CA THR A 294 14.24 -16.19 3.00
C THR A 294 13.52 -15.11 3.80
N ALA A 295 13.74 -15.10 5.12
CA ALA A 295 13.12 -14.10 5.99
C ALA A 295 13.63 -12.70 5.63
N VAL A 296 12.72 -11.72 5.59
CA VAL A 296 13.00 -10.31 5.25
C VAL A 296 14.00 -9.68 6.22
N GLY A 297 13.98 -10.13 7.47
CA GLY A 297 14.90 -9.71 8.51
C GLY A 297 15.11 -10.82 9.54
N PRO A 298 15.96 -10.59 10.56
CA PRO A 298 16.20 -11.57 11.60
C PRO A 298 14.92 -11.84 12.40
N ALA A 299 14.79 -13.10 12.84
CA ALA A 299 13.68 -13.49 13.69
C ALA A 299 13.73 -12.74 15.04
N LYS A 300 12.63 -12.11 15.43
CA LYS A 300 12.52 -11.41 16.71
C LYS A 300 11.30 -11.90 17.48
N SER A 301 11.36 -11.81 18.81
CA SER A 301 10.19 -12.03 19.66
C SER A 301 9.19 -10.88 19.50
N PHE A 302 7.94 -11.10 19.89
CA PHE A 302 7.02 -9.99 20.11
C PHE A 302 7.56 -9.05 21.18
N LYS A 303 7.24 -7.76 21.08
CA LYS A 303 7.44 -6.80 22.16
C LYS A 303 6.78 -7.35 23.44
N PRO A 304 7.50 -7.38 24.57
CA PRO A 304 6.93 -7.83 25.85
C PRO A 304 5.62 -7.12 26.14
N ALA A 305 4.54 -7.90 26.27
CA ALA A 305 3.22 -7.40 26.62
C ALA A 305 2.97 -7.67 28.09
N SER A 306 2.35 -6.72 28.79
CA SER A 306 1.92 -6.91 30.17
C SER A 306 0.43 -6.67 30.28
N LEU A 307 -0.20 -7.38 31.21
CA LEU A 307 -1.64 -7.45 31.38
C LEU A 307 -2.04 -6.93 32.75
N THR A 308 -3.06 -6.08 32.79
CA THR A 308 -3.75 -5.76 34.02
C THR A 308 -4.65 -6.93 34.42
N VAL A 309 -4.42 -7.46 35.62
CA VAL A 309 -5.22 -8.56 36.18
C VAL A 309 -6.35 -7.95 37.02
N PRO A 310 -7.63 -8.24 36.72
CA PRO A 310 -8.73 -7.77 37.57
C PRO A 310 -8.70 -8.45 38.95
N GLY A 311 -8.66 -7.67 40.03
CA GLY A 311 -8.82 -8.19 41.41
C GLY A 311 -7.55 -8.26 42.28
N LEU A 312 -6.40 -7.81 41.78
CA LEU A 312 -5.23 -7.42 42.60
C LEU A 312 -5.22 -5.89 42.70
N ASP A 313 -4.68 -5.33 43.79
CA ASP A 313 -4.59 -3.87 44.02
C ASP A 313 -4.29 -3.12 42.71
N ASP A 314 -5.14 -2.13 42.39
CA ASP A 314 -5.15 -1.42 41.13
C ASP A 314 -3.73 -1.00 40.72
N ASN A 315 -3.23 -1.59 39.62
CA ASN A 315 -1.98 -1.33 38.87
C ASN A 315 -0.86 -2.39 38.88
N GLN A 316 -1.05 -3.61 39.40
CA GLN A 316 -0.05 -4.67 39.14
C GLN A 316 -0.18 -5.24 37.73
N MET A 317 0.74 -4.84 36.84
CA MET A 317 0.88 -5.42 35.49
C MET A 317 1.68 -6.72 35.56
N GLN A 318 1.07 -7.84 35.13
CA GLN A 318 1.79 -9.10 35.00
C GLN A 318 2.32 -9.29 33.58
N PRO A 319 3.57 -9.76 33.41
CA PRO A 319 4.10 -10.05 32.09
C PRO A 319 3.32 -11.22 31.46
N CYS A 320 2.92 -11.04 30.20
CA CYS A 320 2.27 -12.08 29.41
C CYS A 320 3.32 -13.09 28.92
N GLU A 321 3.03 -14.39 29.07
CA GLU A 321 3.86 -15.42 28.45
C GLU A 321 3.64 -15.44 26.94
N LEU A 322 4.55 -14.80 26.20
CA LEU A 322 4.56 -14.82 24.75
C LEU A 322 4.89 -16.22 24.22
N TYR A 323 4.22 -16.63 23.14
CA TYR A 323 4.35 -17.97 22.53
C TYR A 323 3.94 -19.12 23.47
N SER A 324 3.01 -18.83 24.39
CA SER A 324 2.41 -19.82 25.29
C SER A 324 1.87 -21.02 24.50
N PRO A 325 1.97 -22.26 25.03
CA PRO A 325 1.42 -23.45 24.40
C PRO A 325 -0.10 -23.46 24.30
N ASN A 326 -0.78 -22.52 24.97
CA ASN A 326 -2.24 -22.36 24.90
C ASN A 326 -2.66 -21.38 23.79
N TRP A 327 -1.72 -20.74 23.10
CA TRP A 327 -2.04 -19.84 22.00
C TRP A 327 -2.66 -20.59 20.84
N VAL A 328 -3.78 -20.07 20.35
CA VAL A 328 -4.40 -20.46 19.10
C VAL A 328 -4.38 -19.27 18.17
N VAL A 329 -3.93 -19.48 16.93
CA VAL A 329 -3.85 -18.43 15.92
C VAL A 329 -5.01 -18.52 14.94
N PHE A 330 -5.56 -17.37 14.58
CA PHE A 330 -6.60 -17.26 13.56
C PHE A 330 -6.22 -16.18 12.55
N GLN A 331 -6.62 -16.39 11.29
CA GLN A 331 -6.35 -15.42 10.24
C GLN A 331 -7.23 -14.17 10.37
N PRO A 332 -6.73 -12.99 9.95
CA PRO A 332 -5.37 -12.78 9.41
C PRO A 332 -4.31 -12.67 10.51
N ASN A 333 -4.59 -11.93 11.59
CA ASN A 333 -3.60 -11.48 12.56
C ASN A 333 -4.04 -11.66 14.02
N ILE A 334 -4.82 -12.70 14.32
CA ILE A 334 -5.45 -12.89 15.63
C ILE A 334 -4.72 -13.98 16.43
N VAL A 335 -4.50 -13.71 17.72
CA VAL A 335 -3.97 -14.66 18.71
C VAL A 335 -4.92 -14.72 19.89
N ILE A 336 -5.32 -15.93 20.29
CA ILE A 336 -6.23 -16.16 21.42
C ILE A 336 -5.53 -17.04 22.45
N ASP A 337 -5.58 -16.63 23.71
CA ASP A 337 -5.29 -17.50 24.85
C ASP A 337 -6.57 -17.68 25.67
N ALA A 338 -7.20 -18.83 25.50
CA ALA A 338 -8.47 -19.14 26.17
C ALA A 338 -8.31 -19.29 27.69
N LYS A 339 -7.12 -19.66 28.19
CA LYS A 339 -6.88 -19.77 29.64
C LYS A 339 -6.67 -18.41 30.28
N LEU A 340 -6.03 -17.49 29.56
CA LEU A 340 -5.90 -16.10 30.01
C LEU A 340 -7.17 -15.27 29.79
N GLY A 341 -8.12 -15.75 28.96
CA GLY A 341 -9.33 -15.00 28.63
C GLY A 341 -9.03 -13.80 27.72
N CYS A 342 -8.09 -13.95 26.80
CA CYS A 342 -7.53 -12.85 26.02
C CYS A 342 -7.53 -13.13 24.53
N LEU A 343 -7.91 -12.12 23.75
CA LEU A 343 -7.70 -12.07 22.31
C LEU A 343 -6.91 -10.81 21.97
N TRP A 344 -5.84 -10.99 21.19
CA TRP A 344 -5.00 -9.92 20.67
C TRP A 344 -5.02 -9.87 19.15
N HIS A 345 -4.74 -8.68 18.61
CA HIS A 345 -4.24 -8.54 17.25
C HIS A 345 -2.72 -8.39 17.25
N ILE A 346 -2.11 -8.93 16.20
CA ILE A 346 -0.71 -8.69 15.87
C ILE A 346 -0.63 -7.39 15.07
N ASN A 347 0.14 -6.45 15.60
CA ASN A 347 0.49 -5.19 14.97
C ASN A 347 1.94 -5.23 14.46
N LEU A 348 2.14 -4.70 13.26
CA LEU A 348 3.45 -4.58 12.63
C LEU A 348 3.93 -3.13 12.73
N CYS A 349 5.08 -2.92 13.38
CA CYS A 349 5.74 -1.62 13.43
C CYS A 349 6.72 -1.50 12.24
N LEU A 350 6.25 -0.91 11.13
CA LEU A 350 7.06 -0.72 9.92
C LEU A 350 8.36 0.05 10.17
N PRO A 351 8.41 1.16 10.93
CA PRO A 351 9.66 1.86 11.21
C PRO A 351 10.73 0.96 11.85
N ASN A 352 10.33 0.15 12.84
CA ASN A 352 11.25 -0.75 13.52
C ASN A 352 11.65 -1.91 12.61
N LEU A 353 10.76 -2.46 11.79
CA LEU A 353 11.12 -3.49 10.80
C LEU A 353 12.19 -2.96 9.83
N CYS A 354 11.97 -1.76 9.27
CA CYS A 354 12.88 -1.12 8.33
C CYS A 354 14.24 -0.77 8.94
N SER A 355 14.31 -0.55 10.25
CA SER A 355 15.58 -0.33 10.96
C SER A 355 16.48 -1.58 10.96
N VAL A 356 15.88 -2.77 10.86
CA VAL A 356 16.60 -4.05 10.88
C VAL A 356 16.90 -4.56 9.46
N ILE A 357 16.18 -4.08 8.44
CA ILE A 357 16.47 -4.38 7.04
C ILE A 357 17.69 -3.57 6.60
N SER A 358 18.76 -4.26 6.20
CA SER A 358 20.03 -3.65 5.79
C SER A 358 19.96 -2.99 4.41
N ASP A 359 19.35 -3.67 3.43
CA ASP A 359 19.27 -3.21 2.04
C ASP A 359 18.10 -2.23 1.83
N LEU A 360 18.45 -1.01 1.42
CA LEU A 360 17.48 0.07 1.16
C LEU A 360 16.45 -0.33 0.10
N VAL A 361 16.88 -1.03 -0.94
CA VAL A 361 16.02 -1.36 -2.09
C VAL A 361 14.95 -2.37 -1.69
N THR A 362 15.35 -3.42 -0.97
CA THR A 362 14.44 -4.39 -0.37
C THR A 362 13.44 -3.71 0.57
N CYS A 363 13.93 -2.78 1.41
CA CYS A 363 13.08 -1.98 2.28
C CYS A 363 12.08 -1.12 1.49
N THR A 364 12.50 -0.47 0.41
CA THR A 364 11.63 0.34 -0.45
C THR A 364 10.55 -0.50 -1.11
N ARG A 365 10.91 -1.65 -1.69
CA ARG A 365 9.94 -2.57 -2.31
C ARG A 365 8.92 -3.10 -1.32
N LEU A 366 9.35 -3.42 -0.10
CA LEU A 366 8.46 -3.84 0.97
C LEU A 366 7.49 -2.71 1.31
N LEU A 367 7.99 -1.51 1.59
CA LEU A 367 7.18 -0.37 2.04
C LEU A 367 6.17 0.10 0.99
N LEU A 368 6.51 0.04 -0.30
CA LEU A 368 5.58 0.39 -1.40
C LEU A 368 4.33 -0.49 -1.45
N ARG A 369 4.31 -1.61 -0.72
CA ARG A 369 3.20 -2.58 -0.71
C ARG A 369 2.45 -2.65 0.63
N ARG A 370 2.67 -1.68 1.53
CA ARG A 370 2.07 -1.67 2.88
C ARG A 370 1.04 -0.57 3.04
N SER A 371 0.07 -0.72 3.93
CA SER A 371 -0.95 0.33 4.13
C SER A 371 -0.35 1.64 4.67
N GLU A 372 0.61 1.56 5.59
CA GLU A 372 1.24 2.71 6.27
C GLU A 372 2.68 2.98 5.79
N GLY A 373 3.08 2.41 4.65
CA GLY A 373 4.47 2.44 4.22
C GLY A 373 4.97 3.79 3.67
N LYS A 374 4.07 4.71 3.30
CA LYS A 374 4.42 5.97 2.59
C LYS A 374 5.33 6.86 3.44
N ILE A 375 4.82 7.23 4.62
CA ILE A 375 5.50 8.13 5.54
C ILE A 375 6.81 7.49 6.01
N VAL A 376 6.78 6.18 6.28
CA VAL A 376 7.96 5.41 6.69
C VAL A 376 9.00 5.38 5.58
N LEU A 377 8.61 5.20 4.32
CA LEU A 377 9.50 5.20 3.16
C LEU A 377 10.22 6.52 2.99
N LEU A 378 9.49 7.63 3.04
CA LEU A 378 10.08 8.98 2.92
C LEU A 378 11.06 9.26 4.07
N ASN A 379 10.71 8.86 5.29
CA ASN A 379 11.61 8.99 6.45
C ASN A 379 12.86 8.11 6.34
N VAL A 380 12.72 6.86 5.87
CA VAL A 380 13.87 5.96 5.65
C VAL A 380 14.79 6.51 4.56
N LEU A 381 14.25 7.01 3.45
CA LEU A 381 15.04 7.64 2.40
C LEU A 381 15.80 8.85 2.92
N LEU A 382 15.12 9.77 3.60
CA LEU A 382 15.74 10.96 4.19
C LEU A 382 16.86 10.59 5.17
N MET A 383 16.61 9.60 6.04
CA MET A 383 17.62 9.10 6.98
C MET A 383 18.85 8.54 6.26
N ARG A 384 18.66 7.78 5.17
CA ARG A 384 19.78 7.21 4.37
C ARG A 384 20.53 8.28 3.58
N ILE A 385 19.84 9.30 3.08
CA ILE A 385 20.44 10.44 2.40
C ILE A 385 21.29 11.26 3.37
N ARG A 386 20.82 11.49 4.59
CA ARG A 386 21.53 12.28 5.60
C ARG A 386 22.77 11.61 6.19
N GLN A 387 23.01 10.33 5.88
CA GLN A 387 24.25 9.65 6.28
C GLN A 387 25.48 10.40 5.76
N LYS A 388 26.62 10.23 6.45
CA LYS A 388 27.89 10.87 6.07
C LYS A 388 28.28 10.51 4.63
N GLU A 389 28.06 9.24 4.26
CA GLU A 389 28.27 8.70 2.92
C GLU A 389 26.96 8.06 2.44
N PRO A 390 26.13 8.80 1.67
CA PRO A 390 24.86 8.27 1.19
C PRO A 390 25.09 7.23 0.08
N PRO A 391 24.41 6.06 0.12
CA PRO A 391 24.53 5.05 -0.92
C PRO A 391 23.74 5.46 -2.16
N LEU A 392 24.29 6.36 -2.97
CA LEU A 392 23.60 7.01 -4.11
C LEU A 392 23.02 6.01 -5.12
N GLU A 393 23.73 4.92 -5.43
CA GLU A 393 23.22 3.87 -6.33
C GLU A 393 21.95 3.22 -5.79
N LYS A 394 21.93 2.90 -4.49
CA LYS A 394 20.76 2.31 -3.83
C LYS A 394 19.61 3.30 -3.70
N ILE A 395 19.92 4.58 -3.50
CA ILE A 395 18.91 5.65 -3.48
C ILE A 395 18.28 5.82 -4.87
N ARG A 396 19.09 5.84 -5.93
CA ARG A 396 18.61 5.86 -7.32
C ARG A 396 17.74 4.64 -7.63
N GLU A 397 18.19 3.45 -7.25
CA GLU A 397 17.42 2.22 -7.43
C GLU A 397 16.08 2.27 -6.67
N ALA A 398 16.08 2.82 -5.45
CA ALA A 398 14.84 3.06 -4.69
C ALA A 398 13.90 4.04 -5.41
N PHE A 399 14.40 5.14 -5.96
CA PHE A 399 13.61 6.06 -6.79
C PHE A 399 13.07 5.37 -8.05
N ASN A 400 13.84 4.49 -8.69
CA ASN A 400 13.39 3.71 -9.83
C ASN A 400 12.17 2.86 -9.47
N TYR A 401 12.17 2.18 -8.32
CA TYR A 401 11.00 1.45 -7.86
C TYR A 401 9.79 2.34 -7.59
N ILE A 402 9.99 3.50 -6.95
CA ILE A 402 8.90 4.46 -6.66
C ILE A 402 8.28 4.98 -7.95
N ASN A 403 9.11 5.48 -8.86
CA ASN A 403 8.69 6.08 -10.11
C ASN A 403 8.08 5.04 -11.06
N ARG A 404 8.54 3.78 -11.03
CA ARG A 404 7.91 2.70 -11.78
C ARG A 404 6.47 2.46 -11.35
N GLU A 405 6.21 2.33 -10.04
CA GLU A 405 4.84 2.13 -9.55
C GLU A 405 3.96 3.36 -9.83
N TYR A 406 4.52 4.57 -9.69
CA TYR A 406 3.84 5.81 -10.06
C TYR A 406 3.48 5.85 -11.56
N ARG A 407 4.39 5.42 -12.44
CA ARG A 407 4.17 5.34 -13.89
C ARG A 407 3.07 4.34 -14.24
N THR A 408 3.11 3.14 -13.66
CA THR A 408 2.04 2.13 -13.86
C THR A 408 0.68 2.67 -13.41
N TRP A 409 0.64 3.41 -12.30
CA TRP A 409 -0.59 4.07 -11.86
C TRP A 409 -1.07 5.14 -12.84
N LEU A 410 -0.17 6.01 -13.34
CA LEU A 410 -0.52 7.03 -14.34
C LEU A 410 -1.15 6.41 -15.60
N GLU A 411 -0.59 5.29 -16.09
CA GLU A 411 -1.12 4.57 -17.25
C GLU A 411 -2.53 4.03 -17.01
N ILE A 412 -2.78 3.46 -15.83
CA ILE A 412 -4.12 2.96 -15.45
C ILE A 412 -5.12 4.12 -15.38
N VAL A 413 -4.73 5.26 -14.80
CA VAL A 413 -5.59 6.45 -14.71
C VAL A 413 -5.92 6.98 -16.10
N LEU A 414 -4.93 7.07 -17.00
CA LEU A 414 -5.13 7.52 -18.36
C LEU A 414 -6.05 6.59 -19.17
N GLN A 415 -5.89 5.27 -19.01
CA GLN A 415 -6.77 4.27 -19.62
C GLN A 415 -8.22 4.39 -19.12
N ASN A 416 -8.42 4.63 -17.82
CA ASN A 416 -9.77 4.80 -17.26
C ASN A 416 -10.46 6.09 -17.74
N GLN A 417 -9.69 7.17 -17.95
CA GLN A 417 -10.20 8.45 -18.48
C GLN A 417 -10.59 8.37 -19.96
N THR A 418 -9.86 7.57 -20.75
CA THR A 418 -10.14 7.37 -22.19
C THR A 418 -11.26 6.38 -22.46
N ALA A 419 -11.60 5.50 -21.50
CA ALA A 419 -12.63 4.47 -21.65
C ALA A 419 -14.03 4.86 -21.11
N SER A 420 -14.24 6.08 -20.61
CA SER A 420 -15.52 6.51 -20.01
C SER A 420 -16.14 7.71 -20.76
N PRO A 421 -17.45 7.70 -21.08
CA PRO A 421 -18.14 8.92 -21.55
C PRO A 421 -18.20 9.98 -20.43
N ALA A 422 -18.17 11.25 -20.83
CA ALA A 422 -17.84 12.42 -20.01
C ALA A 422 -18.77 12.78 -18.81
N HIS A 423 -19.65 11.88 -18.35
CA HIS A 423 -20.67 12.22 -17.34
C HIS A 423 -20.79 11.31 -16.12
N ASP A 424 -19.99 10.24 -15.99
CA ASP A 424 -19.96 9.46 -14.74
C ASP A 424 -18.75 9.83 -13.86
N PRO A 425 -18.94 10.01 -12.54
CA PRO A 425 -17.83 10.23 -11.61
C PRO A 425 -16.89 9.02 -11.66
N ILE A 426 -15.59 9.30 -11.78
CA ILE A 426 -14.50 8.31 -11.89
C ILE A 426 -14.59 7.35 -10.70
N ARG A 427 -15.20 6.17 -10.90
CA ARG A 427 -15.05 5.05 -9.99
C ARG A 427 -13.67 4.47 -10.25
N SER A 428 -12.69 4.85 -9.43
CA SER A 428 -11.42 4.13 -9.35
C SER A 428 -11.74 2.67 -9.03
N LYS A 429 -11.64 1.77 -10.02
CA LYS A 429 -11.56 0.35 -9.70
C LYS A 429 -10.35 0.20 -8.78
N PRO A 430 -10.50 -0.39 -7.58
CA PRO A 430 -9.33 -0.68 -6.75
C PRO A 430 -8.37 -1.50 -7.61
N ILE A 431 -7.12 -1.06 -7.67
CA ILE A 431 -6.06 -1.76 -8.39
C ILE A 431 -6.10 -3.20 -7.89
N ALA A 432 -6.36 -4.15 -8.79
CA ALA A 432 -6.56 -5.56 -8.45
C ALA A 432 -5.31 -6.25 -7.87
N ASN A 433 -4.22 -5.50 -7.68
CA ASN A 433 -2.95 -5.95 -7.14
C ASN A 433 -2.74 -5.24 -5.79
N GLY A 434 -2.69 -6.02 -4.70
CA GLY A 434 -2.81 -5.54 -3.32
C GLY A 434 -2.07 -4.24 -2.94
N ASN A 435 -2.70 -3.45 -2.07
CA ASN A 435 -2.19 -2.28 -1.32
C ASN A 435 -0.89 -1.66 -1.88
N ILE A 436 -0.92 -1.09 -3.09
CA ILE A 436 0.22 -0.34 -3.62
C ILE A 436 0.12 1.11 -3.15
N ILE A 437 1.17 1.59 -2.51
CA ILE A 437 1.32 3.00 -2.20
C ILE A 437 1.86 3.73 -3.42
N ILE A 438 1.20 4.82 -3.78
CA ILE A 438 1.67 5.74 -4.81
C ILE A 438 2.31 6.95 -4.12
N VAL A 439 3.56 7.23 -4.43
CA VAL A 439 4.29 8.41 -3.98
C VAL A 439 4.45 9.36 -5.16
N ASP A 440 3.96 10.58 -5.04
CA ASP A 440 4.05 11.56 -6.12
C ASP A 440 5.29 12.47 -6.01
N GLN A 441 5.51 13.29 -7.04
CA GLN A 441 6.65 14.22 -7.09
C GLN A 441 6.56 15.31 -6.01
N ILE A 442 5.36 15.75 -5.64
CA ILE A 442 5.14 16.83 -4.66
C ILE A 442 5.48 16.33 -3.26
N GLU A 443 5.11 15.10 -2.92
CA GLU A 443 5.44 14.44 -1.68
C GLU A 443 6.97 14.28 -1.53
N ILE A 444 7.66 13.84 -2.58
CA ILE A 444 9.13 13.77 -2.58
C ILE A 444 9.74 15.17 -2.42
N PHE A 445 9.18 16.18 -3.09
CA PHE A 445 9.63 17.57 -2.94
C PHE A 445 9.54 18.05 -1.50
N ASN A 446 8.35 17.92 -0.89
CA ASN A 446 8.08 18.46 0.43
C ASN A 446 8.79 17.69 1.55
N GLU A 447 8.80 16.36 1.46
CA GLU A 447 9.27 15.51 2.55
C GLU A 447 10.77 15.22 2.48
N ILE A 448 11.39 15.32 1.30
CA ILE A 448 12.82 15.06 1.09
C ILE A 448 13.55 16.35 0.70
N PHE A 449 13.24 16.95 -0.45
CA PHE A 449 14.08 18.02 -1.01
C PHE A 449 14.03 19.32 -0.22
N LEU A 450 12.86 19.78 0.24
CA LEU A 450 12.76 20.98 1.08
C LEU A 450 13.51 20.82 2.41
N LYS A 451 13.58 19.60 2.96
CA LYS A 451 14.31 19.33 4.20
C LYS A 451 15.82 19.21 4.00
N LEU A 452 16.28 19.12 2.75
CA LEU A 452 17.69 19.08 2.37
C LEU A 452 18.19 20.43 1.83
N ASP A 453 17.31 21.41 1.65
CA ASP A 453 17.64 22.78 1.21
C ASP A 453 18.27 23.61 2.33
N GLU A 454 19.30 23.05 2.96
CA GLU A 454 20.15 23.67 3.97
C GLU A 454 21.57 23.81 3.42
N GLU A 455 22.28 24.89 3.76
CA GLU A 455 23.66 25.12 3.27
C GLU A 455 24.62 23.96 3.60
N SER A 456 24.40 23.29 4.75
CA SER A 456 25.23 22.17 5.19
C SER A 456 25.04 20.89 4.35
N GLU A 457 23.88 20.73 3.71
CA GLU A 457 23.50 19.51 2.98
C GLU A 457 23.44 19.71 1.45
N ILE A 458 23.83 20.88 0.95
CA ILE A 458 23.70 21.25 -0.47
C ILE A 458 24.39 20.27 -1.44
N ASN A 459 25.48 19.65 -1.00
CA ASN A 459 26.18 18.63 -1.78
C ASN A 459 25.31 17.38 -1.99
N LYS A 460 24.62 16.94 -0.94
CA LYS A 460 23.73 15.79 -0.96
C LYS A 460 22.47 16.12 -1.76
N LEU A 461 21.94 17.34 -1.60
CA LEU A 461 20.78 17.81 -2.36
C LEU A 461 21.03 17.70 -3.87
N GLU A 462 22.18 18.18 -4.37
CA GLU A 462 22.52 18.06 -5.80
C GLU A 462 22.52 16.60 -6.26
N TRP A 463 23.25 15.72 -5.55
CA TRP A 463 23.38 14.32 -5.96
C TRP A 463 22.04 13.59 -5.98
N VAL A 464 21.20 13.82 -4.97
CA VAL A 464 19.89 13.17 -4.86
C VAL A 464 18.90 13.73 -5.89
N LEU A 465 18.92 15.04 -6.16
CA LEU A 465 18.10 15.65 -7.22
C LEU A 465 18.46 15.08 -8.59
N ILE A 466 19.75 14.98 -8.91
CA ILE A 466 20.21 14.38 -10.18
C ILE A 466 19.77 12.91 -10.26
N ALA A 467 19.94 12.13 -9.18
CA ALA A 467 19.51 10.74 -9.14
C ALA A 467 17.99 10.59 -9.35
N TYR A 468 17.19 11.45 -8.73
CA TYR A 468 15.74 11.43 -8.86
C TYR A 468 15.26 11.87 -10.25
N LEU A 469 15.81 12.94 -10.81
CA LEU A 469 15.46 13.42 -12.15
C LEU A 469 15.89 12.42 -13.23
N THR A 470 17.04 11.77 -13.05
CA THR A 470 17.47 10.67 -13.93
C THR A 470 16.47 9.51 -13.88
N SER A 471 15.98 9.17 -12.68
CA SER A 471 14.93 8.15 -12.52
C SER A 471 13.62 8.56 -13.21
N LEU A 472 13.17 9.81 -13.05
CA LEU A 472 11.98 10.32 -13.73
C LEU A 472 12.11 10.24 -15.25
N PHE A 473 13.27 10.59 -15.79
CA PHE A 473 13.57 10.49 -17.21
C PHE A 473 13.56 9.03 -17.70
N GLU A 474 14.16 8.10 -16.94
CA GLU A 474 14.20 6.67 -17.26
C GLU A 474 12.80 6.04 -17.37
N TYR A 475 11.83 6.53 -16.59
CA TYR A 475 10.43 6.06 -16.61
C TYR A 475 9.47 6.94 -17.41
N ASP A 476 9.98 7.85 -18.25
CA ASP A 476 9.19 8.77 -19.09
C ASP A 476 8.14 9.57 -18.28
N ILE A 477 8.57 10.10 -17.14
CA ILE A 477 7.77 10.98 -16.28
C ILE A 477 8.32 12.40 -16.41
N LYS A 478 7.47 13.35 -16.82
CA LYS A 478 7.84 14.76 -16.88
C LYS A 478 8.08 15.32 -15.48
N ALA A 479 9.27 15.88 -15.26
CA ALA A 479 9.61 16.56 -14.01
C ALA A 479 8.80 17.84 -13.82
N LEU A 480 8.30 18.07 -12.61
CA LEU A 480 7.61 19.31 -12.26
C LEU A 480 8.58 20.52 -12.24
N GLN A 481 8.05 21.71 -12.50
CA GLN A 481 8.83 22.95 -12.61
C GLN A 481 9.61 23.28 -11.33
N ASN A 482 9.04 23.04 -10.16
CA ASN A 482 9.68 23.23 -8.86
C ASN A 482 10.95 22.37 -8.67
N MET A 483 10.98 21.15 -9.23
CA MET A 483 12.18 20.30 -9.20
C MET A 483 13.31 20.88 -10.03
N ASN A 484 12.98 21.36 -11.23
CA ASN A 484 13.93 21.98 -12.14
C ASN A 484 14.49 23.28 -11.56
N GLU A 485 13.62 24.12 -10.98
CA GLU A 485 14.01 25.36 -10.30
C GLU A 485 14.96 25.11 -9.13
N LEU A 486 14.66 24.10 -8.30
CA LEU A 486 15.51 23.74 -7.18
C LEU A 486 16.88 23.22 -7.64
N LEU A 487 16.94 22.41 -8.71
CA LEU A 487 18.20 21.94 -9.28
C LEU A 487 19.06 23.11 -9.79
N VAL A 488 18.47 24.03 -10.58
CA VAL A 488 19.19 25.20 -11.09
C VAL A 488 19.72 26.05 -9.96
N THR A 489 18.88 26.36 -8.97
CA THR A 489 19.27 27.14 -7.79
C THR A 489 20.40 26.46 -7.00
N THR A 490 20.35 25.13 -6.86
CA THR A 490 21.39 24.34 -6.17
C THR A 490 22.73 24.38 -6.93
N LEU A 491 22.72 24.18 -8.25
CA LEU A 491 23.94 24.21 -9.08
C LEU A 491 24.61 25.59 -9.07
N VAL A 492 23.80 26.65 -9.06
CA VAL A 492 24.26 28.04 -8.99
C VAL A 492 24.91 28.34 -7.65
N ARG A 493 24.27 27.97 -6.54
CA ARG A 493 24.86 28.09 -5.19
C ARG A 493 26.17 27.32 -5.06
N ARG A 494 26.32 26.21 -5.78
CA ARG A 494 27.57 25.42 -5.86
C ARG A 494 28.57 25.88 -6.93
N GLN A 495 28.27 26.95 -7.67
CA GLN A 495 29.10 27.48 -8.76
C GLN A 495 29.44 26.46 -9.87
N LYS A 496 28.58 25.46 -10.11
CA LYS A 496 28.77 24.43 -11.15
C LYS A 496 28.15 24.82 -12.48
N PHE A 497 28.63 25.94 -13.05
CA PHE A 497 28.03 26.51 -14.26
C PHE A 497 28.17 25.64 -15.51
N THR A 498 29.27 24.88 -15.64
CA THR A 498 29.47 23.96 -16.78
C THR A 498 28.42 22.84 -16.81
N SER A 499 28.12 22.26 -15.64
CA SER A 499 27.09 21.22 -15.52
C SER A 499 25.70 21.78 -15.80
N LEU A 500 25.41 22.99 -15.31
CA LEU A 500 24.17 23.70 -15.61
C LEU A 500 23.98 23.92 -17.13
N GLN A 501 25.04 24.37 -17.81
CA GLN A 501 25.01 24.57 -19.26
C GLN A 501 24.72 23.27 -20.01
N GLN A 502 25.40 22.17 -19.64
CA GLN A 502 25.17 20.87 -20.27
C GLN A 502 23.72 20.39 -20.09
N LEU A 503 23.19 20.46 -18.88
CA LEU A 503 21.82 20.00 -18.59
C LEU A 503 20.75 20.79 -19.35
N LEU A 504 20.96 22.09 -19.54
CA LEU A 504 20.09 22.95 -20.33
C LEU A 504 20.24 22.69 -21.84
N GLN A 505 21.46 22.53 -22.34
CA GLN A 505 21.72 22.31 -23.75
C GLN A 505 21.23 20.95 -24.24
N TYR A 506 21.33 19.91 -23.40
CA TYR A 506 20.80 18.58 -23.71
C TYR A 506 19.30 18.43 -23.41
N GLY A 507 18.61 19.48 -22.97
CA GLY A 507 17.16 19.48 -22.75
C GLY A 507 16.69 18.59 -21.59
N VAL A 508 17.57 18.28 -20.63
CA VAL A 508 17.21 17.49 -19.44
C VAL A 508 16.29 18.29 -18.52
N ILE A 509 16.54 19.60 -18.44
CA ILE A 509 15.71 20.56 -17.69
C ILE A 509 14.66 21.12 -18.65
N ALA A 510 13.38 21.04 -18.26
CA ALA A 510 12.31 21.60 -19.07
C ALA A 510 12.39 23.13 -19.11
N ASP A 511 12.25 23.69 -20.31
CA ASP A 511 12.24 25.15 -20.50
C ASP A 511 11.06 25.78 -19.75
N SER A 512 11.31 26.85 -19.00
CA SER A 512 10.24 27.63 -18.38
C SER A 512 10.60 29.12 -18.28
N LYS A 513 9.59 29.99 -18.32
CA LYS A 513 9.78 31.44 -18.20
C LYS A 513 10.48 31.81 -16.88
N THR A 514 10.08 31.16 -15.77
CA THR A 514 10.69 31.38 -14.45
C THR A 514 12.17 31.03 -14.43
N LEU A 515 12.56 29.90 -15.04
CA LEU A 515 13.97 29.50 -15.15
C LEU A 515 14.79 30.47 -15.99
N ALA A 516 14.22 30.98 -17.09
CA ALA A 516 14.87 32.00 -17.90
C ALA A 516 15.13 33.29 -17.09
N CYS A 517 14.16 33.75 -16.30
CA CYS A 517 14.35 34.88 -15.39
C CYS A 517 15.48 34.65 -14.37
N ILE A 518 15.56 33.44 -13.80
CA ILE A 518 16.65 33.07 -12.89
C ILE A 518 18.00 33.13 -13.61
N LEU A 519 18.13 32.53 -14.80
CA LEU A 519 19.36 32.56 -15.59
C LEU A 519 19.80 33.98 -15.99
N LEU A 520 18.85 34.87 -16.27
CA LEU A 520 19.13 36.29 -16.57
C LEU A 520 19.68 37.03 -15.36
N SER A 521 19.09 36.81 -14.18
CA SER A 521 19.61 37.39 -12.94
C SER A 521 21.04 36.94 -12.63
N LEU A 522 21.43 35.77 -13.15
CA LEU A 522 22.76 35.19 -13.00
C LEU A 522 23.74 35.64 -14.08
N GLY A 523 23.29 36.36 -15.11
CA GLY A 523 24.14 36.85 -16.20
C GLY A 523 25.33 37.70 -15.74
N ASN A 524 25.20 38.38 -14.59
CA ASN A 524 26.27 39.17 -13.99
C ASN A 524 27.40 38.32 -13.37
N ILE A 525 27.12 37.08 -12.98
CA ILE A 525 28.07 36.15 -12.35
C ILE A 525 28.54 35.11 -13.37
N TYR A 526 27.70 34.78 -14.35
CA TYR A 526 27.95 33.79 -15.38
C TYR A 526 27.57 34.36 -16.75
N GLU A 527 28.57 34.78 -17.53
CA GLU A 527 28.40 35.47 -18.82
C GLU A 527 27.51 34.69 -19.81
N ALA A 528 27.62 33.36 -19.84
CA ALA A 528 26.81 32.52 -20.71
C ALA A 528 25.36 32.30 -20.21
N GLY A 529 25.03 32.74 -18.98
CA GLY A 529 23.69 32.62 -18.39
C GLY A 529 22.65 33.43 -19.16
N THR A 530 23.01 34.63 -19.60
CA THR A 530 22.17 35.49 -20.44
C THR A 530 21.82 34.82 -21.76
N GLN A 531 22.81 34.23 -22.44
CA GLN A 531 22.58 33.57 -23.72
C GLN A 531 21.70 32.33 -23.55
N LEU A 532 21.93 31.52 -22.51
CA LEU A 532 21.10 30.35 -22.22
C LEU A 532 19.64 30.72 -21.90
N ALA A 533 19.42 31.84 -21.24
CA ALA A 533 18.08 32.34 -20.98
C ALA A 533 17.37 32.81 -22.26
N LEU A 534 18.07 33.51 -23.14
CA LEU A 534 17.54 33.91 -24.45
C LEU A 534 17.24 32.69 -25.33
N ASP A 535 18.13 31.69 -25.35
CA ASP A 535 17.93 30.44 -26.05
C ASP A 535 16.68 29.70 -25.51
N MET A 536 16.51 29.64 -24.19
CA MET A 536 15.33 29.05 -23.54
C MET A 536 14.03 29.78 -23.90
N LEU A 537 14.02 31.12 -23.82
CA LEU A 537 12.84 31.92 -24.18
C LEU A 537 12.50 31.80 -25.67
N SER A 538 13.52 31.69 -26.53
CA SER A 538 13.32 31.50 -27.97
C SER A 538 12.63 30.16 -28.26
N ARG A 539 13.02 29.08 -27.56
CA ARG A 539 12.36 27.77 -27.66
C ARG A 539 10.93 27.78 -27.14
N LEU A 540 10.63 28.64 -26.15
CA LEU A 540 9.28 28.85 -25.61
C LEU A 540 8.42 29.81 -26.44
N ASN A 541 8.95 30.39 -27.51
CA ASN A 541 8.30 31.42 -28.32
C ASN A 541 7.85 32.66 -27.49
N ALA A 542 8.65 33.02 -26.48
CA ALA A 542 8.39 34.13 -25.56
C ALA A 542 9.01 35.45 -26.09
N GLU A 543 8.51 35.92 -27.24
CA GLU A 543 9.07 37.08 -27.96
C GLU A 543 9.02 38.39 -27.17
N GLU A 544 7.99 38.60 -26.35
CA GLU A 544 7.82 39.82 -25.55
C GLU A 544 8.90 39.93 -24.46
N GLU A 545 9.16 38.85 -23.73
CA GLU A 545 10.17 38.82 -22.68
C GLU A 545 11.59 38.95 -23.25
N ILE A 546 11.88 38.32 -24.39
CA ILE A 546 13.17 38.47 -25.11
C ILE A 546 13.42 39.94 -25.48
N GLN A 547 12.38 40.64 -25.95
CA GLN A 547 12.50 42.05 -26.31
C GLN A 547 12.84 42.92 -25.10
N GLU A 548 12.20 42.70 -23.95
CA GLU A 548 12.50 43.47 -22.74
C GLU A 548 13.94 43.25 -22.26
N ILE A 549 14.44 42.02 -22.37
CA ILE A 549 15.82 41.68 -22.00
C ILE A 549 16.82 42.36 -22.93
N LEU A 550 16.65 42.24 -24.25
CA LEU A 550 17.55 42.84 -25.23
C LEU A 550 17.55 44.37 -25.16
N LEU A 551 16.40 44.98 -24.82
CA LEU A 551 16.29 46.41 -24.54
C LEU A 551 17.08 46.81 -23.29
N SER A 552 16.99 46.03 -22.21
CA SER A 552 17.75 46.29 -20.97
C SER A 552 19.26 46.16 -21.14
N GLN A 553 19.72 45.37 -22.12
CA GLN A 553 21.13 45.15 -22.45
C GLN A 553 21.68 46.11 -23.50
N GLY A 554 20.87 47.08 -23.96
CA GLY A 554 21.27 48.06 -24.98
C GLY A 554 21.36 47.50 -26.41
N GLN A 555 20.95 46.25 -26.64
CA GLN A 555 20.94 45.62 -27.97
C GLN A 555 19.66 45.93 -28.75
N ILE A 556 19.43 47.23 -28.98
CA ILE A 556 18.19 47.78 -29.51
C ILE A 556 17.90 47.28 -30.93
N LEU A 557 18.92 47.14 -31.78
CA LEU A 557 18.78 46.67 -33.16
C LEU A 557 18.43 45.18 -33.25
N THR A 558 18.93 44.35 -32.32
CA THR A 558 18.63 42.92 -32.27
C THR A 558 17.21 42.70 -31.74
N ALA A 559 16.81 43.45 -30.71
CA ALA A 559 15.44 43.50 -30.21
C ALA A 559 14.43 43.91 -31.30
N MET A 560 14.82 44.84 -32.17
CA MET A 560 13.99 45.32 -33.27
C MET A 560 13.78 44.27 -34.38
N LYS A 561 14.78 43.41 -34.64
CA LYS A 561 14.68 42.34 -35.65
C LYS A 561 13.73 41.20 -35.25
N LEU A 562 13.51 41.00 -33.96
CA LEU A 562 12.63 39.97 -33.39
C LEU A 562 11.14 40.37 -33.40
N SER A 563 10.77 41.53 -33.96
CA SER A 563 9.41 42.07 -33.88
C SER A 563 8.73 42.20 -35.24
N PRO A 564 7.75 41.34 -35.56
CA PRO A 564 6.77 41.62 -36.59
C PRO A 564 5.51 42.37 -36.09
N ASP A 565 5.19 42.46 -34.77
CA ASP A 565 3.90 43.04 -34.34
C ASP A 565 3.83 43.82 -32.99
N LYS A 566 3.59 45.14 -33.13
CA LYS A 566 2.46 45.95 -32.58
C LYS A 566 2.37 46.54 -31.16
N LYS A 567 3.22 46.31 -30.13
CA LYS A 567 2.87 46.85 -28.77
C LYS A 567 3.84 47.73 -27.97
N ASN A 568 5.13 47.86 -28.31
CA ASN A 568 6.09 48.52 -27.41
C ASN A 568 6.91 49.70 -27.99
N LEU A 569 6.41 50.43 -29.02
CA LEU A 569 7.16 51.54 -29.67
C LEU A 569 7.82 52.54 -28.70
N ARG A 570 7.11 52.90 -27.62
CA ARG A 570 7.58 53.87 -26.63
C ARG A 570 8.83 53.39 -25.88
N LYS A 571 8.91 52.10 -25.54
CA LYS A 571 10.06 51.53 -24.80
C LYS A 571 11.32 51.50 -25.66
N PHE A 572 11.19 51.23 -26.98
CA PHE A 572 12.31 51.27 -27.92
C PHE A 572 12.87 52.68 -28.12
N LEU A 573 11.99 53.70 -28.24
CA LEU A 573 12.41 55.10 -28.41
C LEU A 573 13.01 55.69 -27.12
N GLN A 574 12.48 55.29 -25.97
CA GLN A 574 13.03 55.69 -24.66
C GLN A 574 14.39 55.03 -24.40
N ALA A 575 14.54 53.72 -24.66
CA ALA A 575 15.83 53.04 -24.56
C ALA A 575 16.87 53.59 -25.54
N ALA A 576 16.46 54.00 -26.74
CA ALA A 576 17.33 54.64 -27.72
C ALA A 576 17.71 56.08 -27.35
N GLN A 577 16.84 56.80 -26.63
CA GLN A 577 17.15 58.12 -26.07
C GLN A 577 18.12 58.01 -24.89
N ASP A 578 17.92 57.03 -24.01
CA ASP A 578 18.76 56.79 -22.84
C ASP A 578 20.15 56.23 -23.22
N SER A 579 20.30 55.62 -24.41
CA SER A 579 21.61 55.13 -24.91
C SER A 579 22.56 56.21 -25.43
N ASN A 580 22.12 57.47 -25.57
CA ASN A 580 22.90 58.62 -26.07
C ASN A 580 23.64 58.43 -27.41
N ASP A 581 23.36 57.36 -28.16
CA ASP A 581 23.90 57.12 -29.50
C ASP A 581 22.93 57.65 -30.57
N GLU A 582 23.33 58.77 -31.18
CA GLU A 582 22.57 59.48 -32.22
C GLU A 582 22.23 58.57 -33.41
N GLN A 583 23.12 57.66 -33.80
CA GLN A 583 22.93 56.80 -34.97
C GLN A 583 21.93 55.66 -34.71
N ILE A 584 21.91 55.14 -33.48
CA ILE A 584 20.93 54.12 -33.07
C ILE A 584 19.55 54.75 -32.97
N PHE A 585 19.44 55.95 -32.38
CA PHE A 585 18.19 56.69 -32.32
C PHE A 585 17.64 57.02 -33.71
N HIS A 586 18.49 57.46 -34.65
CA HIS A 586 18.11 57.70 -36.04
C HIS A 586 17.63 56.43 -36.74
N THR A 587 18.36 55.32 -36.62
CA THR A 587 18.00 54.05 -37.25
C THR A 587 16.67 53.50 -36.74
N VAL A 588 16.42 53.58 -35.42
CA VAL A 588 15.18 53.12 -34.79
C VAL A 588 13.99 53.98 -35.23
N LEU A 589 14.15 55.30 -35.25
CA LEU A 589 13.09 56.24 -35.64
C LEU A 589 12.78 56.17 -37.15
N TYR A 590 13.81 55.99 -37.99
CA TYR A 590 13.67 55.78 -39.42
C TYR A 590 12.96 54.45 -39.74
N TYR A 591 13.29 53.37 -39.02
CA TYR A 591 12.65 52.06 -39.17
C TYR A 591 11.15 52.11 -38.84
N PHE A 592 10.76 52.77 -37.73
CA PHE A 592 9.35 52.91 -37.38
C PHE A 592 8.57 53.86 -38.31
N LYS A 593 9.24 54.85 -38.92
CA LYS A 593 8.62 55.80 -39.86
C LYS A 593 8.31 55.16 -41.23
N ASN A 594 9.15 54.22 -41.67
CA ASN A 594 9.04 53.56 -42.98
C ASN A 594 8.11 52.34 -43.01
N HIS A 595 7.72 51.79 -41.85
CA HIS A 595 6.73 50.71 -41.80
C HIS A 595 5.29 51.24 -41.72
N PRO A 596 4.39 50.83 -42.63
CA PRO A 596 3.06 51.46 -42.81
C PRO A 596 2.12 51.29 -41.60
N THR A 597 2.25 50.20 -40.84
CA THR A 597 1.48 49.92 -39.60
C THR A 597 1.94 50.77 -38.41
N HIS A 598 3.23 51.13 -38.34
CA HIS A 598 3.81 51.88 -37.23
C HIS A 598 3.63 53.40 -37.39
N ASN A 599 3.61 53.90 -38.63
CA ASN A 599 3.29 55.30 -38.94
C ASN A 599 1.83 55.66 -38.54
N ALA A 600 0.91 54.69 -38.57
CA ALA A 600 -0.46 54.86 -38.07
C ALA A 600 -0.55 54.94 -36.53
N ALA A 601 0.36 54.28 -35.80
CA ALA A 601 0.45 54.36 -34.34
C ALA A 601 1.09 55.67 -33.87
N PHE A 602 2.10 56.18 -34.60
CA PHE A 602 2.69 57.50 -34.40
C PHE A 602 1.65 58.64 -34.50
N LYS A 603 0.67 58.52 -35.39
CA LYS A 603 -0.40 59.53 -35.54
C LYS A 603 -1.48 59.48 -34.44
N ARG A 604 -1.51 58.45 -33.59
CA ARG A 604 -2.56 58.24 -32.57
C ARG A 604 -2.12 58.59 -31.14
N ASP A 605 -0.83 58.63 -30.85
CA ASP A 605 -0.31 58.78 -29.48
C ASP A 605 0.54 60.05 -29.36
N SER A 606 -0.03 61.11 -28.76
CA SER A 606 0.57 62.46 -28.64
C SER A 606 1.85 62.52 -27.81
N ARG A 607 2.24 61.42 -27.15
CA ARG A 607 3.47 61.29 -26.37
C ARG A 607 4.69 60.87 -27.22
N LEU A 608 4.46 60.44 -28.46
CA LEU A 608 5.51 60.10 -29.42
C LEU A 608 6.08 61.34 -30.14
N ASP A 609 5.34 62.45 -30.14
CA ASP A 609 5.77 63.74 -30.72
C ASP A 609 6.98 64.34 -29.98
N GLY A 610 7.11 64.07 -28.67
CA GLY A 610 8.28 64.49 -27.88
C GLY A 610 9.59 63.88 -28.36
N PHE A 611 9.57 62.64 -28.84
CA PHE A 611 10.75 61.97 -29.41
C PHE A 611 11.09 62.49 -30.82
N ILE A 612 10.10 62.98 -31.58
CA ILE A 612 10.32 63.65 -32.86
C ILE A 612 10.94 65.03 -32.66
N HIS A 613 10.53 65.77 -31.62
CA HIS A 613 11.19 67.02 -31.25
C HIS A 613 12.64 66.81 -30.80
N TYR A 614 12.90 65.75 -30.03
CA TYR A 614 14.26 65.36 -29.63
C TYR A 614 15.14 64.95 -30.84
N TYR A 615 14.58 64.19 -31.77
CA TYR A 615 15.23 63.87 -33.04
C TYR A 615 15.60 65.11 -33.86
N ASN A 616 14.66 66.06 -33.98
CA ASN A 616 14.91 67.31 -34.67
C ASN A 616 15.98 68.14 -33.94
N SER A 617 16.03 68.15 -32.60
CA SER A 617 17.10 68.84 -31.87
C SER A 617 18.49 68.23 -32.01
N LEU A 618 18.59 66.94 -32.32
CA LEU A 618 19.87 66.23 -32.51
C LEU A 618 20.39 66.33 -33.95
N PHE A 619 19.51 66.41 -34.95
CA PHE A 619 19.87 66.33 -36.36
C PHE A 619 19.58 67.61 -37.18
N GLN A 620 19.04 68.69 -36.59
CA GLN A 620 18.81 69.97 -37.29
C GLN A 620 19.99 70.95 -37.29
N ASP A 621 21.22 70.51 -37.03
CA ASP A 621 22.41 71.35 -37.27
C ASP A 621 23.61 70.56 -37.85
N LYS A 622 23.37 69.73 -38.87
CA LYS A 622 24.38 69.37 -39.89
C LYS A 622 23.78 69.22 -41.28
#